data_AF-A0A522MFG4-F1
#
_entry.id   AF-A0A522MFG4-F1
#
_cell.length_a   1.000
_cell.length_b   1.000
_cell.length_c   1.000
_cell.angle_alpha   90.00
_cell.angle_beta   90.00
_cell.angle_gamma   90.00
#
_symmetry.space_group_name_H-M   'P 1'
#
loop_
_entity.id
_entity.type
_entity.pdbx_description
1 polymer ?
#
loop_
_entity_poly.entity_id
_entity_poly.type
_entity_poly.pdbx_seq_one_letter_code
_entity_poly.pdbx_strand_id
1 'polypeptide(L)'
;MGWVGFALTALVVSTFPERSKREGWPAYYASPAAHVVCGWVEMALAAGLFVVGLLLYVAGFNQGVGWTYIVHQPTLTYGDFFGTGALGYLSYMLTPTAWVTVYCFGEGIVRALDAAVSARMLGMGLVVVPWRAVAAVRAGRRRGRERSFLGPERPDEVVVWEGPGAALTVFASRRKPWTAQQVIEYRGEFFRLLRVTMARQRGHGALRYDFGRLEAREVIRGALVHYAPGEPAVPAAAPGPIPAPAGIPDDPRFG
;
A
#
# COMPACT_ATOMS: atom_id res chain seq x y z
N MET A 1 -7.94 -21.08 -29.49
CA MET A 1 -7.59 -21.40 -28.09
C MET A 1 -6.80 -20.31 -27.35
N GLY A 2 -6.31 -19.23 -27.99
CA GLY A 2 -5.43 -18.24 -27.34
C GLY A 2 -6.07 -17.35 -26.26
N TRP A 3 -7.31 -16.89 -26.45
CA TRP A 3 -7.94 -15.89 -25.57
C TRP A 3 -8.33 -16.43 -24.18
N VAL A 4 -8.83 -17.66 -24.10
CA VAL A 4 -9.23 -18.28 -22.82
C VAL A 4 -8.01 -18.53 -21.95
N GLY A 5 -6.92 -19.06 -22.52
CA GLY A 5 -5.66 -19.26 -21.81
C GLY A 5 -5.11 -17.93 -21.28
N PHE A 6 -5.09 -16.90 -22.11
CA PHE A 6 -4.67 -15.55 -21.71
C PHE A 6 -5.49 -15.01 -20.53
N ALA A 7 -6.83 -15.09 -20.60
CA ALA A 7 -7.70 -14.60 -19.54
C ALA A 7 -7.50 -15.35 -18.21
N LEU A 8 -7.32 -16.67 -18.25
CA LEU A 8 -7.03 -17.48 -17.07
C LEU A 8 -5.66 -17.13 -16.47
N THR A 9 -4.63 -16.96 -17.30
CA THR A 9 -3.30 -16.54 -16.84
C THR A 9 -3.34 -15.15 -16.23
N ALA A 10 -4.06 -14.20 -16.85
CA ALA A 10 -4.26 -12.87 -16.30
C ALA A 10 -4.98 -12.88 -14.94
N LEU A 11 -5.99 -13.74 -14.79
CA LEU A 11 -6.69 -13.93 -13.51
C LEU A 11 -5.74 -14.43 -12.43
N VAL A 12 -4.91 -15.44 -12.73
CA VAL A 12 -3.91 -15.97 -11.78
C VAL A 12 -2.89 -14.88 -11.42
N VAL A 13 -2.33 -14.18 -12.42
CA VAL A 13 -1.38 -13.08 -12.21
C VAL A 13 -2.00 -11.94 -11.40
N SER A 14 -3.31 -11.71 -11.52
CA SER A 14 -4.01 -10.67 -10.74
C SER A 14 -3.98 -10.91 -9.23
N THR A 15 -3.70 -12.14 -8.78
CA THR A 15 -3.55 -12.46 -7.35
C THR A 15 -2.15 -12.22 -6.80
N PHE A 16 -1.14 -12.07 -7.66
CA PHE A 16 0.26 -11.97 -7.22
C PHE A 16 0.54 -10.66 -6.45
N PRO A 17 1.63 -10.59 -5.67
CA PRO A 17 2.09 -9.34 -5.08
C PRO A 17 2.46 -8.30 -6.16
N GLU A 18 2.25 -7.02 -5.89
CA GLU A 18 2.52 -5.92 -6.86
C GLU A 18 3.95 -5.95 -7.41
N ARG A 19 4.95 -6.31 -6.60
CA ARG A 19 6.35 -6.41 -7.05
C ARG A 19 6.54 -7.51 -8.09
N SER A 20 5.98 -8.69 -7.85
CA SER A 20 6.08 -9.85 -8.75
C SER A 20 5.36 -9.63 -10.08
N LYS A 21 4.39 -8.71 -10.15
CA LYS A 21 3.71 -8.35 -11.40
C LYS A 21 4.53 -7.44 -12.32
N ARG A 22 5.48 -6.69 -11.76
CA ARG A 22 6.25 -5.69 -12.51
C ARG A 22 7.54 -6.24 -13.11
N GLU A 23 7.91 -7.47 -12.78
CA GLU A 23 9.19 -8.07 -13.14
C GLU A 23 8.95 -9.39 -13.87
N GLY A 24 9.66 -9.61 -14.97
CA GLY A 24 9.63 -10.88 -15.73
C GLY A 24 8.35 -11.10 -16.54
N TRP A 25 7.98 -12.37 -16.72
CA TRP A 25 6.86 -12.78 -17.57
C TRP A 25 5.45 -12.34 -17.10
N PRO A 26 5.16 -12.13 -15.79
CA PRO A 26 3.84 -11.65 -15.36
C PRO A 26 3.51 -10.24 -15.87
N ALA A 27 4.53 -9.42 -16.19
CA ALA A 27 4.34 -8.06 -16.69
C ALA A 27 3.54 -8.01 -18.01
N TYR A 28 3.58 -9.06 -18.82
CA TYR A 28 2.79 -9.17 -20.05
C TYR A 28 1.28 -9.28 -19.81
N TYR A 29 0.88 -9.77 -18.63
CA TYR A 29 -0.52 -9.98 -18.24
C TYR A 29 -0.99 -8.93 -17.22
N ALA A 30 -0.07 -8.19 -16.62
CA ALA A 30 -0.33 -7.18 -15.62
C ALA A 30 -0.57 -5.81 -16.30
N SER A 31 -1.82 -5.56 -16.68
CA SER A 31 -2.30 -4.22 -17.01
C SER A 31 -3.46 -3.79 -16.11
N PRO A 32 -3.67 -2.48 -15.88
CA PRO A 32 -4.83 -2.00 -15.14
C PRO A 32 -6.15 -2.45 -15.74
N ALA A 33 -6.27 -2.44 -17.08
CA ALA A 33 -7.46 -2.92 -17.78
C ALA A 33 -7.70 -4.42 -17.54
N ALA A 34 -6.66 -5.25 -17.64
CA ALA A 34 -6.77 -6.68 -17.34
C ALA A 34 -7.22 -6.92 -15.89
N HIS A 35 -6.72 -6.13 -14.95
CA HIS A 35 -7.13 -6.20 -13.55
C HIS A 35 -8.59 -5.81 -13.32
N VAL A 36 -9.08 -4.77 -14.00
CA VAL A 36 -10.51 -4.39 -13.95
C VAL A 36 -11.36 -5.55 -14.45
N VAL A 37 -11.03 -6.12 -15.61
CA VAL A 37 -11.75 -7.26 -16.19
C VAL A 37 -11.70 -8.48 -15.26
N CYS A 38 -10.52 -8.81 -14.71
CA CYS A 38 -10.38 -9.91 -13.76
C CYS A 38 -11.22 -9.69 -12.50
N GLY A 39 -11.29 -8.45 -11.99
CA GLY A 39 -12.12 -8.11 -10.84
C GLY A 39 -13.62 -8.30 -11.13
N TRP A 40 -14.10 -7.88 -12.30
CA TRP A 40 -15.49 -8.12 -12.73
C TRP A 40 -15.81 -9.61 -12.89
N VAL A 41 -14.90 -10.37 -13.51
CA VAL A 41 -15.06 -11.82 -13.70
C VAL A 41 -15.09 -12.53 -12.36
N GLU A 42 -14.17 -12.22 -11.44
CA GLU A 42 -14.18 -12.80 -10.09
C GLU A 42 -15.47 -12.46 -9.34
N MET A 43 -15.90 -11.19 -9.39
CA MET A 43 -17.15 -10.76 -8.75
C MET A 43 -18.37 -11.52 -9.30
N ALA A 44 -18.49 -11.65 -10.62
CA ALA A 44 -19.59 -12.34 -11.27
C ALA A 44 -19.60 -13.85 -10.94
N LEU A 45 -18.43 -14.51 -11.00
CA LEU A 45 -18.30 -15.92 -10.66
C LEU A 45 -18.59 -16.16 -9.18
N ALA A 46 -18.09 -15.32 -8.29
CA ALA A 46 -18.34 -15.42 -6.86
C ALA A 46 -19.83 -15.23 -6.52
N ALA A 47 -20.50 -14.26 -7.15
CA ALA A 47 -21.95 -14.06 -6.99
C ALA A 47 -22.74 -15.26 -7.51
N GLY A 48 -22.40 -15.79 -8.69
CA GLY A 48 -23.04 -16.98 -9.25
C GLY A 48 -22.88 -18.20 -8.35
N LEU A 49 -21.65 -18.46 -7.88
CA LEU A 49 -21.36 -19.55 -6.94
C LEU A 49 -22.08 -19.37 -5.60
N PHE A 50 -22.18 -18.14 -5.09
CA PHE A 50 -22.93 -17.84 -3.88
C PHE A 50 -24.40 -18.20 -4.03
N VAL A 51 -25.04 -17.78 -5.13
CA VAL A 51 -26.47 -18.06 -5.40
C VAL A 51 -26.71 -19.55 -5.58
N VAL A 52 -25.89 -20.24 -6.37
CA VAL A 52 -26.01 -21.69 -6.57
C VAL A 52 -25.80 -22.43 -5.24
N GLY A 53 -24.78 -22.07 -4.47
CA GLY A 53 -24.52 -22.64 -3.16
C GLY A 53 -25.68 -22.41 -2.18
N LEU A 54 -26.26 -21.21 -2.17
CA LEU A 54 -27.44 -20.90 -1.35
C LEU A 54 -28.65 -21.74 -1.76
N LEU A 55 -28.93 -21.86 -3.05
CA LEU A 55 -30.05 -22.66 -3.55
C LEU A 55 -29.90 -24.14 -3.17
N LEU A 56 -28.71 -24.71 -3.37
CA LEU A 56 -28.41 -26.10 -2.98
C LEU A 56 -28.51 -26.29 -1.46
N TYR A 57 -27.99 -25.32 -0.69
CA TYR A 57 -28.07 -25.36 0.77
C TYR A 57 -29.52 -25.28 1.26
N VAL A 58 -30.32 -24.35 0.73
CA VAL A 58 -31.73 -24.20 1.09
C VAL A 58 -32.53 -25.44 0.69
N ALA A 59 -32.27 -26.03 -0.48
CA ALA A 59 -32.88 -27.28 -0.88
C ALA A 59 -32.57 -28.41 0.12
N GLY A 60 -31.31 -28.54 0.55
CA GLY A 60 -30.91 -29.50 1.59
C GLY A 60 -31.51 -29.20 2.97
N PHE A 61 -31.54 -27.93 3.37
CA PHE A 61 -32.12 -27.48 4.63
C PHE A 61 -33.62 -27.77 4.70
N ASN A 62 -34.35 -27.53 3.61
CA ASN A 62 -35.77 -27.83 3.46
C ASN A 62 -36.08 -29.33 3.38
N GLN A 63 -35.10 -30.18 3.11
CA GLN A 63 -35.27 -31.64 3.18
C GLN A 63 -34.88 -32.20 4.57
N GLY A 64 -34.24 -31.40 5.42
CA GLY A 64 -33.77 -31.80 6.74
C GLY A 64 -34.37 -30.94 7.86
N VAL A 65 -33.51 -30.19 8.56
CA VAL A 65 -33.84 -29.44 9.79
C VAL A 65 -34.99 -28.45 9.60
N GLY A 66 -35.06 -27.78 8.43
CA GLY A 66 -36.13 -26.84 8.11
C GLY A 66 -37.49 -27.52 7.99
N TRP A 67 -37.54 -28.71 7.38
CA TRP A 67 -38.77 -29.50 7.31
C TRP A 67 -39.23 -29.97 8.69
N THR A 68 -38.27 -30.44 9.52
CA THR A 68 -38.59 -30.86 10.88
C THR A 68 -39.19 -29.71 11.68
N TYR A 69 -38.66 -28.49 11.55
CA TYR A 69 -39.23 -27.32 12.21
C TYR A 69 -40.68 -27.04 11.75
N ILE A 70 -40.92 -27.03 10.43
CA ILE A 70 -42.25 -26.73 9.85
C ILE A 70 -43.30 -27.77 10.25
N VAL A 71 -42.96 -29.06 10.22
CA VAL A 71 -43.90 -30.16 10.52
C VAL A 71 -44.33 -30.19 11.99
N HIS A 72 -43.51 -29.64 12.89
CA HIS A 72 -43.82 -29.59 14.34
C HIS A 72 -44.52 -28.29 14.76
N GLN A 73 -44.82 -27.38 13.83
CA GLN A 73 -45.64 -26.20 14.14
C GLN A 73 -47.13 -26.55 14.09
N PRO A 74 -47.90 -26.32 15.17
CA PRO A 74 -49.33 -26.66 15.23
C PRO A 74 -50.19 -25.79 14.30
N THR A 75 -49.72 -24.58 13.98
CA THR A 75 -50.31 -23.68 12.99
C THR A 75 -49.20 -23.02 12.19
N LEU A 76 -49.32 -23.04 10.86
CA LEU A 76 -48.36 -22.37 9.97
C LEU A 76 -48.89 -20.99 9.62
N THR A 77 -48.18 -19.95 10.07
CA THR A 77 -48.40 -18.59 9.60
C THR A 77 -47.43 -18.26 8.47
N TYR A 78 -47.77 -17.27 7.64
CA TYR A 78 -46.86 -16.75 6.63
C TYR A 78 -45.52 -16.27 7.25
N GLY A 79 -45.56 -15.76 8.48
CA GLY A 79 -44.37 -15.35 9.23
C GLY A 79 -43.40 -16.49 9.48
N ASP A 80 -43.88 -17.71 9.70
CA ASP A 80 -43.03 -18.87 9.99
C ASP A 80 -42.26 -19.34 8.75
N PHE A 81 -42.85 -19.21 7.56
CA PHE A 81 -42.15 -19.44 6.29
C PHE A 81 -41.03 -18.43 6.07
N PHE A 82 -41.28 -17.15 6.34
CA PHE A 82 -40.26 -16.10 6.25
C PHE A 82 -39.16 -16.28 7.29
N GLY A 83 -39.52 -16.61 8.53
CA GLY A 83 -38.57 -16.88 9.61
C GLY A 83 -37.66 -18.06 9.28
N THR A 84 -38.23 -19.15 8.78
CA THR A 84 -37.48 -20.35 8.37
C THR A 84 -36.53 -20.03 7.20
N GLY A 85 -36.99 -19.25 6.22
CA GLY A 85 -36.14 -18.78 5.11
C GLY A 85 -34.98 -17.89 5.58
N ALA A 86 -35.25 -16.95 6.50
CA ALA A 86 -34.23 -16.08 7.08
C ALA A 86 -33.20 -16.87 7.90
N LEU A 87 -33.65 -17.84 8.70
CA LEU A 87 -32.76 -18.76 9.42
C LEU A 87 -31.92 -19.63 8.47
N GLY A 88 -32.52 -20.13 7.40
CA GLY A 88 -31.82 -20.85 6.34
C GLY A 88 -30.72 -20.00 5.71
N TYR A 89 -31.03 -18.76 5.35
CA TYR A 89 -30.05 -17.80 4.83
C TYR A 89 -28.93 -17.49 5.84
N LEU A 90 -29.27 -17.19 7.09
CA LEU A 90 -28.28 -16.89 8.14
C LEU A 90 -27.37 -18.09 8.41
N SER A 91 -27.92 -19.30 8.45
CA SER A 91 -27.12 -20.51 8.62
C SER A 91 -26.19 -20.76 7.42
N TYR A 92 -26.66 -20.50 6.19
CA TYR A 92 -25.80 -20.54 5.00
C TYR A 92 -24.66 -19.52 5.09
N MET A 93 -24.92 -18.30 5.57
CA MET A 93 -23.90 -17.27 5.77
C MET A 93 -22.80 -17.66 6.76
N LEU A 94 -23.06 -18.64 7.63
CA LEU A 94 -22.05 -19.18 8.54
C LEU A 94 -21.21 -20.31 7.92
N THR A 95 -21.54 -20.77 6.71
CA THR A 95 -20.80 -21.83 6.03
C THR A 95 -19.50 -21.30 5.41
N PRO A 96 -18.41 -22.10 5.40
CA PRO A 96 -17.15 -21.69 4.77
C PRO A 96 -17.30 -21.26 3.30
N THR A 97 -18.20 -21.92 2.55
CA THR A 97 -18.48 -21.61 1.15
C THR A 97 -19.04 -20.19 0.98
N ALA A 98 -19.98 -19.78 1.83
CA ALA A 98 -20.52 -18.42 1.82
C ALA A 98 -19.43 -17.39 2.14
N TRP A 99 -18.57 -17.66 3.13
CA TRP A 99 -17.46 -16.77 3.47
C TRP A 99 -16.45 -16.61 2.34
N VAL A 100 -16.04 -17.71 1.68
CA VAL A 100 -15.10 -17.67 0.55
C VAL A 100 -15.69 -16.91 -0.64
N THR A 101 -16.95 -17.16 -0.98
CA THR A 101 -17.61 -16.47 -2.10
C THR A 101 -17.82 -14.98 -1.82
N VAL A 102 -18.24 -14.61 -0.60
CA VAL A 102 -18.34 -13.19 -0.18
C VAL A 102 -16.96 -12.51 -0.21
N TYR A 103 -15.90 -13.20 0.24
CA TYR A 103 -14.55 -12.69 0.17
C TYR A 103 -14.10 -12.44 -1.28
N CYS A 104 -14.24 -13.43 -2.18
CA CYS A 104 -13.90 -13.28 -3.60
C CYS A 104 -14.72 -12.18 -4.27
N PHE A 105 -16.00 -12.05 -3.93
CA PHE A 105 -16.86 -10.97 -4.42
C PHE A 105 -16.32 -9.60 -4.01
N GLY A 106 -16.02 -9.40 -2.72
CA GLY A 106 -15.47 -8.16 -2.21
C GLY A 106 -14.07 -7.85 -2.77
N GLU A 107 -13.24 -8.87 -2.92
CA GLU A 107 -11.90 -8.79 -3.50
C GLU A 107 -11.96 -8.36 -4.98
N GLY A 108 -12.88 -8.93 -5.75
CA GLY A 108 -13.13 -8.54 -7.15
C GLY A 108 -13.50 -7.06 -7.28
N ILE A 109 -14.37 -6.56 -6.40
CA ILE A 109 -14.75 -5.13 -6.33
C ILE A 109 -13.53 -4.26 -6.00
N VAL A 110 -12.81 -4.57 -4.93
CA VAL A 110 -11.66 -3.76 -4.50
C VAL A 110 -10.58 -3.72 -5.56
N ARG A 111 -10.30 -4.86 -6.21
CA ARG A 111 -9.31 -4.94 -7.28
C ARG A 111 -9.72 -4.12 -8.51
N ALA A 112 -10.98 -4.20 -8.93
CA ALA A 112 -11.49 -3.43 -10.06
C ALA A 112 -11.44 -1.93 -9.77
N LEU A 113 -11.86 -1.50 -8.58
CA LEU A 113 -11.82 -0.09 -8.18
C LEU A 113 -10.40 0.45 -8.04
N ASP A 114 -9.48 -0.29 -7.40
CA ASP A 114 -8.09 0.14 -7.26
C ASP A 114 -7.41 0.30 -8.62
N ALA A 115 -7.62 -0.65 -9.53
CA ALA A 115 -7.07 -0.59 -10.88
C ALA A 115 -7.66 0.56 -11.69
N ALA A 116 -8.98 0.81 -11.58
CA ALA A 116 -9.65 1.90 -12.28
C ALA A 116 -9.24 3.29 -11.77
N VAL A 117 -9.10 3.48 -10.46
CA VAL A 117 -8.84 4.80 -9.85
C VAL A 117 -7.36 5.14 -9.82
N SER A 118 -6.49 4.17 -9.50
CA SER A 118 -5.08 4.45 -9.24
C SER A 118 -4.15 4.05 -10.38
N ALA A 119 -4.67 3.34 -11.40
CA ALA A 119 -3.88 2.64 -12.42
C ALA A 119 -2.83 1.69 -11.81
N ARG A 120 -2.98 1.31 -10.54
CA ARG A 120 -2.12 0.35 -9.86
C ARG A 120 -2.73 -1.04 -9.94
N MET A 121 -1.86 -2.01 -9.68
CA MET A 121 -2.17 -3.43 -9.81
C MET A 121 -1.90 -4.08 -8.47
N LEU A 122 -2.69 -3.68 -7.46
CA LEU A 122 -2.64 -4.34 -6.17
C LEU A 122 -2.88 -5.86 -6.35
N GLY A 123 -2.25 -6.66 -5.49
CA GLY A 123 -2.47 -8.10 -5.41
C GLY A 123 -3.82 -8.39 -4.76
N MET A 124 -3.78 -9.06 -3.61
CA MET A 124 -4.95 -9.23 -2.73
C MET A 124 -5.38 -7.87 -2.14
N GLY A 125 -6.33 -7.22 -2.78
CA GLY A 125 -6.85 -5.89 -2.47
C GLY A 125 -7.34 -5.79 -1.02
N LEU A 126 -8.15 -6.74 -0.56
CA LEU A 126 -8.72 -6.78 0.78
C LEU A 126 -7.68 -6.93 1.90
N VAL A 127 -6.49 -7.46 1.61
CA VAL A 127 -5.40 -7.55 2.59
C VAL A 127 -4.51 -6.30 2.52
N VAL A 128 -4.16 -5.89 1.30
CA VAL A 128 -3.19 -4.82 1.08
C VAL A 128 -3.77 -3.43 1.39
N VAL A 129 -5.05 -3.18 1.07
CA VAL A 129 -5.69 -1.88 1.30
C VAL A 129 -5.74 -1.55 2.80
N PRO A 130 -6.24 -2.41 3.71
CA PRO A 130 -6.23 -2.13 5.14
C PRO A 130 -4.82 -1.97 5.69
N TRP A 131 -3.87 -2.82 5.26
CA TRP A 131 -2.48 -2.70 5.71
C TRP A 131 -1.85 -1.36 5.30
N ARG A 132 -2.09 -0.91 4.07
CA ARG A 132 -1.62 0.39 3.58
C ARG A 132 -2.30 1.55 4.29
N ALA A 133 -3.60 1.45 4.56
CA ALA A 133 -4.31 2.44 5.36
C ALA A 133 -3.69 2.56 6.76
N VAL A 134 -3.44 1.44 7.43
CA VAL A 134 -2.74 1.41 8.73
C VAL A 134 -1.34 1.99 8.62
N ALA A 135 -0.57 1.64 7.59
CA ALA A 135 0.78 2.17 7.37
C ALA A 135 0.77 3.69 7.13
N ALA A 136 -0.19 4.19 6.34
CA ALA A 136 -0.38 5.61 6.07
C ALA A 136 -0.78 6.37 7.34
N VAL A 137 -1.70 5.82 8.15
CA VAL A 137 -2.08 6.38 9.45
C VAL A 137 -0.89 6.39 10.41
N ARG A 138 -0.10 5.31 10.48
CA ARG A 138 1.12 5.26 11.30
C ARG A 138 2.16 6.29 10.83
N ALA A 139 2.37 6.42 9.53
CA ALA A 139 3.27 7.43 8.97
C ALA A 139 2.77 8.85 9.26
N GLY A 140 1.47 9.11 9.13
CA GLY A 140 0.85 10.39 9.49
C GLY A 140 1.00 10.72 10.97
N ARG A 141 0.73 9.75 11.86
CA ARG A 141 0.95 9.90 13.31
C ARG A 141 2.41 10.17 13.64
N ARG A 142 3.34 9.47 13.00
CA ARG A 142 4.78 9.70 13.17
C ARG A 142 5.17 11.11 12.73
N ARG A 143 4.73 11.56 11.55
CA ARG A 143 4.96 12.93 11.06
C ARG A 143 4.34 13.97 11.99
N GLY A 144 3.15 13.71 12.52
CA GLY A 144 2.49 14.58 13.50
C GLY A 144 3.29 14.70 14.80
N ARG A 145 3.75 13.56 15.35
CA ARG A 145 4.63 13.54 16.54
C ARG A 145 5.96 14.25 16.31
N GLU A 146 6.58 14.01 15.16
CA GLU A 146 7.82 14.69 14.77
C GLU A 146 7.60 16.20 14.69
N ARG A 147 6.54 16.67 14.02
CA ARG A 147 6.18 18.10 13.95
C ARG A 147 5.91 18.71 15.33
N SER A 148 5.16 18.02 16.19
CA SER A 148 4.89 18.50 17.55
C SER A 148 6.15 18.57 18.42
N PHE A 149 7.11 17.68 18.19
CA PHE A 149 8.36 17.64 18.94
C PHE A 149 9.33 18.73 18.50
N LEU A 150 9.46 18.97 17.19
CA LEU A 150 10.42 19.92 16.61
C LEU A 150 10.06 21.40 16.87
N GLY A 151 8.78 21.69 17.09
CA GLY A 151 8.32 23.04 17.36
C GLY A 151 8.41 23.96 16.13
N PRO A 152 8.47 25.29 16.33
CA PRO A 152 8.50 26.25 15.23
C PRO A 152 9.82 26.16 14.44
N GLU A 153 9.73 26.55 13.16
CA GLU A 153 10.87 26.60 12.25
C GLU A 153 11.91 27.61 12.76
N ARG A 154 13.15 27.16 12.86
CA ARG A 154 14.27 27.91 13.43
C ARG A 154 15.53 27.64 12.61
N PRO A 155 16.48 28.60 12.56
CA PRO A 155 17.79 28.38 11.95
C PRO A 155 18.46 27.14 12.53
N ASP A 156 19.14 26.39 11.67
CA ASP A 156 19.87 25.21 12.11
C ASP A 156 21.07 25.61 12.98
N GLU A 157 21.24 24.94 14.11
CA GLU A 157 22.41 25.15 14.97
C GLU A 157 23.50 24.16 14.58
N VAL A 158 24.73 24.67 14.41
CA VAL A 158 25.88 23.85 14.02
C VAL A 158 26.90 23.86 15.16
N VAL A 159 27.29 22.67 15.60
CA VAL A 159 28.33 22.47 16.62
C VAL A 159 29.44 21.64 15.99
N VAL A 160 30.66 22.18 16.03
CA VAL A 160 31.87 21.48 15.58
C VAL A 160 32.54 20.89 16.83
N TRP A 161 32.91 19.62 16.77
CA TRP A 161 33.54 18.93 17.88
C TRP A 161 34.98 18.54 17.53
N GLU A 162 35.89 18.79 18.47
CA GLU A 162 37.27 18.30 18.41
C GLU A 162 37.36 17.00 19.21
N GLY A 163 36.98 15.86 18.63
CA GLY A 163 37.04 14.59 19.33
C GLY A 163 36.79 13.35 18.46
N PRO A 164 37.16 12.15 18.95
CA PRO A 164 36.92 10.89 18.26
C PRO A 164 35.42 10.57 18.26
N GLY A 165 34.73 10.95 17.19
CA GLY A 165 33.29 10.77 17.07
C GLY A 165 32.67 11.60 15.95
N ALA A 166 31.54 12.24 16.23
CA ALA A 166 30.93 13.17 15.30
C ALA A 166 31.76 14.47 15.27
N ALA A 167 32.47 14.73 14.18
CA ALA A 167 33.24 15.96 13.99
C ALA A 167 32.34 17.20 13.77
N LEU A 168 31.15 16.98 13.22
CA LEU A 168 30.15 18.02 13.00
C LEU A 168 28.78 17.51 13.44
N THR A 169 28.05 18.32 14.20
CA THR A 169 26.67 18.06 14.57
C THR A 169 25.79 19.23 14.12
N VAL A 170 24.75 18.92 13.36
CA VAL A 170 23.74 19.89 12.95
C VAL A 170 22.42 19.58 13.67
N PHE A 171 21.88 20.54 14.39
CA PHE A 171 20.55 20.49 14.98
C PHE A 171 19.57 21.24 14.07
N ALA A 172 18.74 20.50 13.35
CA ALA A 172 17.77 21.08 12.44
C ALA A 172 16.35 21.02 13.01
N SER A 173 15.59 22.09 12.78
CA SER A 173 14.15 22.15 13.11
C SER A 173 13.28 21.41 12.09
N ARG A 174 13.86 21.00 10.95
CA ARG A 174 13.19 20.26 9.87
C ARG A 174 14.03 19.10 9.36
N ARG A 175 13.38 18.13 8.72
CA ARG A 175 14.10 17.01 8.10
C ARG A 175 14.79 17.49 6.84
N LYS A 176 16.11 17.33 6.79
CA LYS A 176 16.91 17.57 5.59
C LYS A 176 16.94 16.30 4.74
N PRO A 177 16.94 16.39 3.40
CA PRO A 177 16.97 15.23 2.51
C PRO A 177 18.36 14.58 2.45
N TRP A 178 19.13 14.66 3.54
CA TRP A 178 20.48 14.13 3.63
C TRP A 178 20.46 12.61 3.78
N THR A 179 21.23 11.94 2.93
CA THR A 179 21.42 10.48 2.98
C THR A 179 22.85 10.14 3.41
N ALA A 180 23.07 8.89 3.83
CA ALA A 180 24.41 8.41 4.21
C ALA A 180 25.40 8.39 3.02
N GLN A 181 24.91 8.50 1.79
CA GLN A 181 25.72 8.53 0.56
C GLN A 181 26.11 9.95 0.14
N GLN A 182 25.47 10.98 0.72
CA GLN A 182 25.76 12.37 0.42
C GLN A 182 26.89 12.88 1.31
N VAL A 183 27.75 13.71 0.71
CA VAL A 183 28.81 14.41 1.42
C VAL A 183 28.41 15.86 1.55
N ILE A 184 28.54 16.40 2.75
CA ILE A 184 28.26 17.80 3.03
C ILE A 184 29.57 18.56 3.10
N GLU A 185 29.67 19.66 2.37
CA GLU A 185 30.75 20.62 2.54
C GLU A 185 30.31 21.71 3.52
N TYR A 186 31.11 21.90 4.56
CA TYR A 186 30.93 22.98 5.54
C TYR A 186 32.28 23.62 5.85
N ARG A 187 32.40 24.93 5.56
CA ARG A 187 33.64 25.72 5.75
C ARG A 187 34.88 25.10 5.07
N GLY A 188 34.71 24.56 3.86
CA GLY A 188 35.80 23.96 3.08
C GLY A 188 36.19 22.54 3.53
N GLU A 189 35.46 21.96 4.49
CA GLU A 189 35.68 20.58 4.92
C GLU A 189 34.51 19.68 4.54
N PHE A 190 34.83 18.41 4.31
CA PHE A 190 33.87 17.40 3.85
C PHE A 190 33.47 16.46 4.98
N PHE A 191 32.17 16.26 5.10
CA PHE A 191 31.54 15.51 6.17
C PHE A 191 30.58 14.45 5.61
N ARG A 192 30.64 13.23 6.14
CA ARG A 192 29.70 12.15 5.83
C ARG A 192 28.71 11.93 6.96
N LEU A 193 27.44 11.73 6.63
CA LEU A 193 26.40 11.51 7.63
C LEU A 193 26.60 10.17 8.33
N LEU A 194 26.75 10.18 9.66
CA LEU A 194 26.88 8.96 10.47
C LEU A 194 25.51 8.51 10.97
N ARG A 195 24.73 9.43 11.55
CA ARG A 195 23.42 9.11 12.13
C ARG A 195 22.51 10.32 12.23
N VAL A 196 21.20 10.03 12.31
CA VAL A 196 20.16 11.01 12.58
C VAL A 196 19.38 10.57 13.81
N THR A 197 19.33 11.41 14.84
CA THR A 197 18.58 11.16 16.08
C THR A 197 17.68 12.34 16.42
N MET A 198 16.64 12.11 17.23
CA MET A 198 15.89 13.22 17.83
C MET A 198 16.57 13.60 19.14
N ALA A 199 16.82 14.88 19.34
CA ALA A 199 17.42 15.42 20.56
C ALA A 199 16.63 16.65 21.05
N ARG A 200 16.84 17.01 22.32
CA ARG A 200 16.45 18.34 22.81
C ARG A 200 17.67 19.25 22.80
N GLN A 201 17.50 20.44 22.23
CA GLN A 201 18.52 21.47 22.14
C GLN A 201 17.88 22.79 22.59
N ARG A 202 18.46 23.42 23.62
CA ARG A 202 17.98 24.69 24.20
C ARG A 202 16.47 24.71 24.52
N GLY A 203 15.97 23.61 25.10
CA GLY A 203 14.56 23.50 25.52
C GLY A 203 13.58 23.07 24.42
N HIS A 204 14.01 22.89 23.18
CA HIS A 204 13.15 22.48 22.08
C HIS A 204 13.61 21.18 21.44
N GLY A 205 12.72 20.47 20.76
CA GLY A 205 13.12 19.33 19.94
C GLY A 205 13.87 19.76 18.68
N ALA A 206 14.84 18.95 18.27
CA ALA A 206 15.59 19.10 17.03
C ALA A 206 15.96 17.72 16.47
N LEU A 207 16.14 17.65 15.16
CA LEU A 207 16.81 16.53 14.49
C LEU A 207 18.31 16.77 14.56
N ARG A 208 19.00 15.89 15.28
CA ARG A 208 20.45 15.88 15.41
C ARG A 208 21.05 15.02 14.30
N TYR A 209 21.77 15.65 13.39
CA TYR A 209 22.56 15.01 12.35
C TYR A 209 24.02 15.00 12.81
N ASP A 210 24.57 13.83 13.04
CA ASP A 210 25.97 13.67 13.40
C ASP A 210 26.76 13.24 12.17
N PHE A 211 27.86 13.93 11.91
CA PHE A 211 28.72 13.69 10.77
C PHE A 211 30.15 13.39 11.19
N GLY A 212 30.79 12.50 10.44
CA GLY A 212 32.22 12.21 10.54
C GLY A 212 32.97 12.98 9.46
N ARG A 213 34.19 13.42 9.78
CA ARG A 213 35.07 14.04 8.79
C ARG A 213 35.47 12.99 7.74
N LEU A 214 35.47 13.39 6.48
CA LEU A 214 35.99 12.56 5.39
C LEU A 214 37.53 12.62 5.41
N GLU A 215 38.21 11.49 5.24
CA GLU A 215 39.68 11.49 5.25
C GLU A 215 40.26 12.10 3.98
N ALA A 216 41.47 12.66 4.09
CA ALA A 216 42.20 13.14 2.94
C ALA A 216 42.44 11.95 1.97
N ARG A 217 41.97 12.09 0.72
CA ARG A 217 42.01 11.08 -0.38
C ARG A 217 40.85 10.08 -0.42
N GLU A 218 39.83 10.21 0.43
CA GLU A 218 38.61 9.42 0.26
C GLU A 218 37.80 9.94 -0.95
N VAL A 219 37.38 9.04 -1.84
CA VAL A 219 36.68 9.41 -3.08
C VAL A 219 35.19 9.64 -2.80
N ILE A 220 34.69 10.83 -3.14
CA ILE A 220 33.26 11.17 -3.06
C ILE A 220 32.52 10.46 -4.20
N ARG A 221 31.71 9.44 -3.88
CA ARG A 221 30.93 8.65 -4.86
C ARG A 221 29.45 9.06 -4.93
N GLY A 222 29.07 10.15 -4.27
CA GLY A 222 27.69 10.63 -4.18
C GLY A 222 27.57 12.13 -4.49
N ALA A 223 26.38 12.67 -4.26
CA ALA A 223 26.16 14.11 -4.43
C ALA A 223 26.86 14.90 -3.33
N LEU A 224 27.56 15.97 -3.73
CA LEU A 224 28.12 16.98 -2.84
C LEU A 224 27.05 18.05 -2.56
N VAL A 225 26.82 18.35 -1.28
CA VAL A 225 25.88 19.38 -0.84
C VAL A 225 26.65 20.46 -0.10
N HIS A 226 26.70 21.66 -0.67
CA HIS A 226 27.23 22.83 0.04
C HIS A 226 26.22 23.29 1.09
N TYR A 227 26.62 23.35 2.35
CA TYR A 227 25.71 23.69 3.44
C TYR A 227 26.08 25.03 4.08
N ALA A 228 25.18 26.01 3.93
CA ALA A 228 25.25 27.30 4.60
C ALA A 228 24.17 27.39 5.71
N PRO A 229 24.54 27.57 6.99
CA PRO A 229 23.58 27.76 8.07
C PRO A 229 22.75 29.03 7.83
N GLY A 230 21.43 28.92 7.96
CA GLY A 230 20.51 30.05 7.77
C GLY A 230 19.93 30.18 6.36
N GLU A 231 20.36 29.34 5.41
CA GLU A 231 19.76 29.32 4.09
C GLU A 231 18.31 28.76 4.17
N PRO A 232 17.31 29.44 3.60
CA PRO A 232 15.96 28.92 3.53
C PRO A 232 15.96 27.57 2.80
N ALA A 233 15.00 26.71 3.11
CA ALA A 233 14.94 25.41 2.43
C ALA A 233 14.84 25.67 0.92
N VAL A 234 15.81 25.17 0.15
CA VAL A 234 15.54 24.92 -1.27
C VAL A 234 14.33 23.98 -1.25
N PRO A 235 13.16 24.40 -1.79
CA PRO A 235 11.99 23.54 -1.82
C PRO A 235 12.43 22.24 -2.46
N ALA A 236 12.13 21.11 -1.80
CA ALA A 236 12.38 19.80 -2.38
C ALA A 236 11.83 19.86 -3.80
N ALA A 237 12.71 19.72 -4.80
CA ALA A 237 12.31 19.77 -6.20
C ALA A 237 11.06 18.91 -6.31
N ALA A 238 9.94 19.53 -6.71
CA ALA A 238 8.71 18.79 -6.90
C ALA A 238 9.08 17.56 -7.71
N PRO A 239 8.64 16.34 -7.34
CA PRO A 239 8.91 15.17 -8.13
C PRO A 239 8.57 15.56 -9.56
N GLY A 240 9.59 15.61 -10.42
CA GLY A 240 9.41 16.05 -11.80
C GLY A 240 8.23 15.26 -12.36
N PRO A 241 7.40 15.87 -13.24
CA PRO A 241 6.28 15.17 -13.85
C PRO A 241 6.78 13.80 -14.26
N ILE A 242 6.16 12.75 -13.73
CA ILE A 242 6.46 11.38 -14.14
C ILE A 242 6.38 11.44 -15.65
N PRO A 243 7.48 11.15 -16.38
CA PRO A 243 7.46 11.23 -17.83
C PRO A 243 6.25 10.42 -18.28
N ALA A 244 5.35 11.07 -19.01
CA ALA A 244 4.21 10.39 -19.59
C ALA A 244 4.76 9.13 -20.27
N PRO A 245 4.13 7.95 -20.06
CA PRO A 245 4.59 6.73 -20.69
C PRO A 245 4.76 7.03 -22.18
N ALA A 246 5.98 6.85 -22.69
CA ALA A 246 6.27 7.05 -24.10
C ALA A 246 5.18 6.29 -24.87
N GLY A 247 4.40 7.01 -25.66
CA GLY A 247 3.28 6.45 -26.40
C GLY A 247 3.78 5.20 -27.10
N ILE A 248 3.15 4.07 -26.79
CA ILE A 248 3.40 2.82 -27.51
C ILE A 248 3.12 3.16 -28.97
N PRO A 249 4.11 3.07 -29.88
CA PRO A 249 3.84 3.32 -31.28
C PRO A 249 2.77 2.33 -31.72
N ASP A 250 1.69 2.85 -32.31
CA ASP A 250 0.66 2.06 -32.97
C ASP A 250 1.35 1.20 -34.03
N ASP A 251 1.60 -0.07 -33.71
CA ASP A 251 2.13 -1.05 -34.65
C ASP A 251 0.93 -1.67 -35.39
N PRO A 252 0.70 -1.34 -36.68
CA PRO A 252 -0.45 -1.81 -37.45
C PRO A 252 -0.38 -3.31 -37.82
N ARG A 253 0.49 -4.09 -37.17
CA ARG A 253 0.75 -5.50 -37.50
C ARG A 253 -0.13 -6.51 -36.74
N PHE A 254 -1.07 -6.04 -35.93
CA PHE A 254 -2.06 -6.91 -35.28
C PHE A 254 -3.47 -6.49 -35.72
N GLY A 255 -3.80 -6.79 -36.97
CA GLY A 255 -5.16 -6.85 -37.50
C GLY A 255 -5.53 -8.30 -37.81
#